data_AF-A0A6P0RIT1-F1
#
_entry.id   AF-A0A6P0RIT1-F1
#
_cell.length_a   1.000
_cell.length_b   1.000
_cell.length_c   1.000
_cell.angle_alpha   90.00
_cell.angle_beta   90.00
_cell.angle_gamma   90.00
#
_symmetry.space_group_name_H-M   'P 1'
#
loop_
_entity.id
_entity.type
_entity.pdbx_description
1 polymer ?
#
loop_
_entity_poly.entity_id
_entity_poly.type
_entity_poly.pdbx_seq_one_letter_code
_entity_poly.pdbx_strand_id
1 'polypeptide(L)'
;MLNKNSVFVLDCNKTPCDLIHPAAARKLLFAKKAAILNRYPFTIILKEEARAKKQYRIKIDPGARFSGLALLSDANIVWCAELEHRGFQISEALTKRRTLRSSRRNRKTRYRQPRFLNRKRRKGWLPPSLISRVNNIKSWVNKLIKYAPVDSISMELVKFDSQKIVNPEIQGTEYQKGELFGYEVRQYLLEKFNHTCVYCGTKDAALNLDHFHPKSRGGSDRVSNLVLSCVDCNQAKSNKLPEDFLSDKPKLLELINKQRKQPLADVAAVNATRWKLKEILESTGLPVEVGSGALTKYNRKRLGISKSHWTDAACVGKSTPDTLNIRNYQPLLIKAMGHGSRQMVKPDKYGFPRTSPKLRQKSFYGFQTGDIVKAVVTKGKKIGTYIGRVAVRQTGNFNIKTKTETVQGISYKYCQHLHKSDGYTYSFGELVKQKSVNFVQGTLYATSLEQVLETPVQLNLFDISELTTETKPKTKRAKRTKQFDSFDGEQLSLF
;
A
#
# COMPACT_ATOMS: atom_id res chain seq x y z
N MET A 1 -23.70 8.79 10.67
CA MET A 1 -22.84 8.61 11.86
C MET A 1 -21.50 9.28 11.58
N LEU A 2 -21.01 10.11 12.50
CA LEU A 2 -19.77 10.88 12.31
C LEU A 2 -18.54 9.99 12.56
N ASN A 3 -17.53 10.15 11.72
CA ASN A 3 -16.23 9.50 11.87
C ASN A 3 -15.60 9.88 13.22
N LYS A 4 -15.07 8.89 13.95
CA LYS A 4 -14.37 9.08 15.23
C LYS A 4 -12.86 9.33 15.10
N ASN A 5 -12.31 9.30 13.89
CA ASN A 5 -10.89 9.55 13.66
C ASN A 5 -10.54 10.97 14.14
N SER A 6 -9.78 11.07 15.24
CA SER A 6 -9.58 12.33 15.96
C SER A 6 -8.72 13.31 15.18
N VAL A 7 -8.90 14.59 15.47
CA VAL A 7 -8.20 15.71 14.83
C VAL A 7 -6.97 16.06 15.64
N PHE A 8 -5.84 16.25 14.97
CA PHE A 8 -4.60 16.71 15.57
C PHE A 8 -4.69 18.19 15.90
N VAL A 9 -4.13 18.58 17.05
CA VAL A 9 -4.21 19.95 17.56
C VAL A 9 -2.83 20.42 17.98
N LEU A 10 -2.44 21.59 17.49
CA LEU A 10 -1.30 22.33 18.00
C LEU A 10 -1.78 23.61 18.70
N ASP A 11 -1.04 24.08 19.70
CA ASP A 11 -1.25 25.41 20.28
C ASP A 11 -0.68 26.53 19.36
N CYS A 12 -0.82 27.78 19.79
CA CYS A 12 -0.26 28.93 19.07
C CYS A 12 1.28 28.88 18.91
N ASN A 13 1.97 28.18 19.81
CA ASN A 13 3.43 27.95 19.81
C ASN A 13 3.85 26.75 18.95
N LYS A 14 2.90 26.08 18.27
CA LYS A 14 3.09 24.84 17.49
C LYS A 14 3.49 23.63 18.34
N THR A 15 3.17 23.64 19.63
CA THR A 15 3.33 22.53 20.55
C THR A 15 2.16 21.55 20.38
N PRO A 16 2.42 20.23 20.29
CA PRO A 16 1.37 19.23 20.26
C PRO A 16 0.49 19.24 21.51
N CYS A 17 -0.82 19.21 21.29
CA CYS A 17 -1.87 19.13 22.30
C CYS A 17 -2.65 17.82 22.18
N ASP A 18 -3.61 17.62 23.08
CA ASP A 18 -4.56 16.52 22.99
C ASP A 18 -5.33 16.52 21.66
N LEU A 19 -5.43 15.33 21.06
CA LEU A 19 -6.31 15.10 19.93
C LEU A 19 -7.76 15.23 20.39
N ILE A 20 -8.57 15.86 19.54
CA ILE A 20 -9.98 16.12 19.83
C ILE A 20 -10.90 15.44 18.83
N HIS A 21 -12.13 15.17 19.28
CA HIS A 21 -13.15 14.63 18.40
C HIS A 21 -13.47 15.61 17.24
N PRO A 22 -13.76 15.14 16.00
CA PRO A 22 -14.05 16.01 14.86
C PRO A 22 -15.16 17.04 15.11
N ALA A 23 -16.16 16.70 15.93
CA ALA A 23 -17.21 17.64 16.32
C ALA A 23 -16.68 18.83 17.15
N ALA A 24 -15.73 18.59 18.05
CA ALA A 24 -15.09 19.66 18.83
C ALA A 24 -14.21 20.54 17.94
N ALA A 25 -13.46 19.93 17.01
CA ALA A 25 -12.68 20.66 16.01
C ALA A 25 -13.56 21.60 15.16
N ARG A 26 -14.74 21.13 14.72
CA ARG A 26 -15.71 21.98 14.01
C ARG A 26 -16.15 23.16 14.84
N LYS A 27 -16.51 22.95 16.12
CA LYS A 27 -16.90 24.05 17.02
C LYS A 27 -15.81 25.11 17.14
N LEU A 28 -14.54 24.70 17.30
CA LEU A 28 -13.40 25.62 17.38
C LEU A 28 -13.18 26.40 16.08
N LEU A 29 -13.32 25.75 14.93
CA LEU A 29 -13.20 26.40 13.61
C LEU A 29 -14.35 27.39 13.37
N PHE A 30 -15.59 27.01 13.68
CA PHE A 30 -16.75 27.89 13.55
C PHE A 30 -16.65 29.11 14.47
N ALA A 31 -16.21 28.90 15.71
CA ALA A 31 -15.95 29.99 16.66
C ALA A 31 -14.69 30.81 16.33
N LYS A 32 -13.98 30.50 15.22
CA LYS A 32 -12.72 31.14 14.81
C LYS A 32 -11.63 31.12 15.91
N LYS A 33 -11.69 30.18 16.85
CA LYS A 33 -10.68 29.95 17.90
C LYS A 33 -9.49 29.10 17.41
N ALA A 34 -9.65 28.43 16.28
CA ALA A 34 -8.61 27.65 15.62
C ALA A 34 -8.56 27.94 14.12
N ALA A 35 -7.44 27.61 13.48
CA ALA A 35 -7.27 27.63 12.03
C ALA A 35 -6.81 26.26 11.52
N ILE A 36 -7.08 25.95 10.26
CA ILE A 36 -6.61 24.72 9.63
C ILE A 36 -5.13 24.87 9.30
N LEU A 37 -4.29 24.03 9.91
CA LEU A 37 -2.85 24.03 9.66
C LEU A 37 -2.49 23.04 8.54
N ASN A 38 -3.02 21.82 8.60
CA ASN A 38 -2.77 20.79 7.58
C ASN A 38 -4.05 20.00 7.29
N ARG A 39 -4.20 19.55 6.05
CA ARG A 39 -5.34 18.68 5.66
C ARG A 39 -5.06 17.21 5.96
N TYR A 40 -3.80 16.77 5.87
CA TYR A 40 -3.41 15.36 6.05
C TYR A 40 -2.09 15.18 6.85
N PRO A 41 -2.13 14.53 8.02
CA PRO A 41 -3.35 14.27 8.79
C PRO A 41 -4.07 15.58 9.12
N PHE A 42 -5.39 15.55 9.30
CA PHE A 42 -6.14 16.77 9.54
C PHE A 42 -5.72 17.39 10.88
N THR A 43 -5.15 18.59 10.80
CA THR A 43 -4.50 19.27 11.92
C THR A 43 -5.01 20.70 11.99
N ILE A 44 -5.46 21.11 13.18
CA ILE A 44 -5.79 22.50 13.49
C ILE A 44 -4.74 23.11 14.41
N ILE A 45 -4.62 24.43 14.37
CA ILE A 45 -3.81 25.22 15.29
C ILE A 45 -4.72 26.15 16.09
N LEU A 46 -4.58 26.15 17.41
CA LEU A 46 -5.31 27.03 18.32
C LEU A 46 -4.68 28.44 18.31
N LYS A 47 -5.49 29.44 18.63
CA LYS A 47 -5.01 30.83 18.80
C LYS A 47 -4.48 31.12 20.21
N GLU A 48 -4.70 30.20 21.13
CA GLU A 48 -4.35 30.30 22.53
C GLU A 48 -3.42 29.14 22.92
N GLU A 49 -2.70 29.32 24.01
CA GLU A 49 -1.89 28.27 24.60
C GLU A 49 -2.77 27.20 25.25
N ALA A 50 -2.37 25.94 25.17
CA ALA A 50 -3.09 24.82 25.76
C ALA A 50 -2.15 23.97 26.63
N ARG A 51 -2.67 23.53 27.78
CA ARG A 51 -1.86 22.92 28.85
C ARG A 51 -2.01 21.40 29.00
N ALA A 52 -2.99 20.76 28.35
CA ALA A 52 -3.24 19.32 28.51
C ALA A 52 -2.47 18.48 27.47
N LYS A 53 -1.74 17.46 27.96
CA LYS A 53 -1.01 16.48 27.13
C LYS A 53 -1.22 15.07 27.68
N LYS A 54 -2.15 14.33 27.08
CA LYS A 54 -2.23 12.86 27.15
C LYS A 54 -1.02 12.27 26.46
N GLN A 55 -0.68 11.05 26.84
CA GLN A 55 0.38 10.30 26.19
C GLN A 55 -0.23 9.38 25.13
N TYR A 56 0.37 9.35 23.94
CA TYR A 56 -0.10 8.55 22.83
C TYR A 56 0.91 7.50 22.39
N ARG A 57 0.42 6.27 22.22
CA ARG A 57 1.20 5.17 21.66
C ARG A 57 0.92 5.00 20.18
N ILE A 58 1.96 5.04 19.35
CA ILE A 58 1.85 4.66 17.93
C ILE A 58 1.93 3.13 17.83
N LYS A 59 0.99 2.49 17.15
CA LYS A 59 1.07 1.08 16.80
C LYS A 59 1.17 0.87 15.29
N ILE A 60 2.05 -0.04 14.88
CA ILE A 60 2.44 -0.24 13.48
C ILE A 60 2.41 -1.73 13.15
N ASP A 61 1.65 -2.09 12.11
CA ASP A 61 1.72 -3.40 11.47
C ASP A 61 2.38 -3.26 10.08
N PRO A 62 3.66 -3.63 9.92
CA PRO A 62 4.38 -3.45 8.67
C PRO A 62 4.19 -4.62 7.69
N GLY A 63 3.32 -4.45 6.69
CA GLY A 63 3.21 -5.36 5.54
C GLY A 63 4.10 -5.04 4.33
N ALA A 64 4.01 -5.86 3.28
CA ALA A 64 4.75 -5.67 2.03
C ALA A 64 4.15 -4.55 1.14
N ARG A 65 2.83 -4.59 0.96
CA ARG A 65 2.07 -3.62 0.16
C ARG A 65 1.45 -2.52 1.01
N PHE A 66 0.87 -2.89 2.14
CA PHE A 66 0.21 -1.97 3.06
C PHE A 66 0.84 -2.07 4.43
N SER A 67 0.85 -0.97 5.18
CA SER A 67 1.11 -0.99 6.62
C SER A 67 -0.02 -0.33 7.36
N GLY A 68 -0.50 -0.98 8.42
CA GLY A 68 -1.45 -0.39 9.33
C GLY A 68 -0.77 0.59 10.28
N LEU A 69 -1.48 1.68 10.58
CA LEU A 69 -1.08 2.65 11.59
C LEU A 69 -2.28 2.91 12.51
N ALA A 70 -2.05 2.87 13.81
CA ALA A 70 -3.01 3.26 14.83
C ALA A 70 -2.34 4.15 15.88
N LEU A 71 -3.09 5.10 16.44
CA LEU A 71 -2.68 5.90 17.58
C LEU A 71 -3.65 5.63 18.72
N LEU A 72 -3.12 5.23 19.88
CA LEU A 72 -3.89 4.89 21.06
C LEU A 72 -3.62 5.88 22.19
N SER A 73 -4.64 6.15 22.99
CA SER A 73 -4.57 6.80 24.30
C SER A 73 -5.21 5.82 25.28
N ASP A 74 -4.39 5.18 26.11
CA ASP A 74 -4.83 4.11 27.02
C ASP A 74 -5.59 3.00 26.26
N ALA A 75 -6.86 2.75 26.64
CA ALA A 75 -7.74 1.78 26.00
C ALA A 75 -8.48 2.29 24.75
N ASN A 76 -8.21 3.53 24.31
CA ASN A 76 -8.96 4.17 23.22
C ASN A 76 -8.10 4.34 21.97
N ILE A 77 -8.64 3.90 20.84
CA ILE A 77 -8.10 4.26 19.53
C ILE A 77 -8.48 5.72 19.28
N VAL A 78 -7.51 6.60 19.04
CA VAL A 78 -7.80 8.01 18.74
C VAL A 78 -7.65 8.32 17.27
N TRP A 79 -6.76 7.62 16.57
CA TRP A 79 -6.55 7.80 15.14
C TRP A 79 -6.13 6.51 14.43
N CYS A 80 -6.51 6.35 13.17
CA CYS A 80 -6.12 5.19 12.36
C CYS A 80 -5.91 5.52 10.88
N ALA A 81 -5.02 4.77 10.24
CA ALA A 81 -4.71 4.88 8.82
C ALA A 81 -4.11 3.61 8.22
N GLU A 82 -4.14 3.52 6.89
CA GLU A 82 -3.48 2.48 6.11
C GLU A 82 -2.54 3.11 5.09
N LEU A 83 -1.29 2.68 5.09
CA LEU A 83 -0.23 3.20 4.24
C LEU A 83 0.11 2.21 3.12
N GLU A 84 -0.34 2.51 1.90
CA GLU A 84 0.04 1.79 0.68
C GLU A 84 1.44 2.21 0.22
N HIS A 85 2.34 1.25 0.18
CA HIS A 85 3.72 1.39 -0.28
C HIS A 85 3.84 1.27 -1.78
N ARG A 86 4.85 1.95 -2.32
CA ARG A 86 5.17 1.93 -3.76
C ARG A 86 6.35 1.04 -4.15
N GLY A 87 6.73 0.11 -3.26
CA GLY A 87 7.93 -0.73 -3.41
C GLY A 87 7.93 -1.55 -4.69
N PHE A 88 6.78 -2.12 -5.05
CA PHE A 88 6.59 -2.93 -6.26
C PHE A 88 6.76 -2.09 -7.52
N GLN A 89 6.15 -0.90 -7.59
CA GLN A 89 6.28 0.03 -8.71
C GLN A 89 7.73 0.50 -8.87
N ILE A 90 8.46 0.71 -7.76
CA ILE A 90 9.90 1.03 -7.81
C ILE A 90 10.69 -0.15 -8.38
N SER A 91 10.42 -1.37 -7.92
CA SER A 91 11.08 -2.59 -8.41
C SER A 91 10.87 -2.75 -9.92
N GLU A 92 9.62 -2.64 -10.37
CA GLU A 92 9.25 -2.70 -11.78
C GLU A 92 9.96 -1.63 -12.61
N ALA A 93 10.00 -0.38 -12.13
CA ALA A 93 10.71 0.72 -12.80
C ALA A 93 12.23 0.48 -12.89
N LEU A 94 12.84 -0.14 -11.86
CA LEU A 94 14.25 -0.51 -11.88
C LEU A 94 14.52 -1.65 -12.87
N THR A 95 13.62 -2.63 -12.94
CA THR A 95 13.68 -3.73 -13.93
C THR A 95 13.57 -3.18 -15.35
N LYS A 96 12.55 -2.36 -15.65
CA LYS A 96 12.41 -1.66 -16.95
C LYS A 96 13.69 -0.90 -17.31
N ARG A 97 14.23 -0.12 -16.38
CA ARG A 97 15.49 0.62 -16.60
C ARG A 97 16.68 -0.29 -16.89
N ARG A 98 16.79 -1.43 -16.20
CA ARG A 98 17.85 -2.43 -16.45
C ARG A 98 17.72 -3.00 -17.86
N THR A 99 16.51 -3.41 -18.26
CA THR A 99 16.23 -3.96 -19.59
C THR A 99 16.60 -2.98 -20.71
N LEU A 100 16.16 -1.71 -20.60
CA LEU A 100 16.49 -0.68 -21.60
C LEU A 100 18.01 -0.45 -21.73
N ARG A 101 18.74 -0.44 -20.61
CA ARG A 101 20.21 -0.33 -20.64
C ARG A 101 20.88 -1.55 -21.26
N SER A 102 20.32 -2.74 -21.05
CA SER A 102 20.83 -3.96 -21.67
C SER A 102 20.62 -3.93 -23.18
N SER A 103 19.40 -3.63 -23.64
CA SER A 103 19.08 -3.49 -25.07
C SER A 103 19.96 -2.43 -25.75
N ARG A 104 20.19 -1.28 -25.11
CA ARG A 104 21.08 -0.25 -25.67
C ARG A 104 22.52 -0.75 -25.83
N ARG A 105 23.05 -1.50 -24.86
CA ARG A 105 24.41 -2.07 -24.95
C ARG A 105 24.48 -3.07 -26.10
N ASN A 106 23.52 -3.99 -26.20
CA ASN A 106 23.50 -4.99 -27.26
C ASN A 106 23.42 -4.36 -28.66
N ARG A 107 22.75 -3.20 -28.82
CA ARG A 107 22.61 -2.50 -30.11
C ARG A 107 23.80 -1.61 -30.50
N LYS A 108 24.49 -0.99 -29.53
CA LYS A 108 25.43 0.13 -29.79
C LYS A 108 26.89 -0.20 -29.47
N THR A 109 27.20 -1.34 -28.86
CA THR A 109 28.59 -1.69 -28.53
C THR A 109 28.90 -3.10 -29.02
N ARG A 110 29.95 -3.26 -29.85
CA ARG A 110 30.66 -4.54 -30.00
C ARG A 110 31.18 -4.91 -28.60
N TYR A 111 30.77 -6.09 -28.12
CA TYR A 111 31.04 -6.68 -26.80
C TYR A 111 31.61 -5.73 -25.69
N ARG A 112 30.73 -5.26 -24.78
CA ARG A 112 31.16 -4.54 -23.57
C ARG A 112 30.95 -5.40 -22.32
N GLN A 113 32.04 -5.91 -21.74
CA GLN A 113 31.99 -6.73 -20.52
C GLN A 113 31.24 -6.03 -19.36
N PRO A 114 30.43 -6.76 -18.57
CA PRO A 114 29.78 -6.22 -17.39
C PRO A 114 30.79 -5.80 -16.31
N ARG A 115 30.78 -4.52 -15.91
CA ARG A 115 31.62 -4.01 -14.80
C ARG A 115 30.94 -4.25 -13.44
N PHE A 116 31.11 -5.43 -12.85
CA PHE A 116 30.55 -5.76 -11.53
C PHE A 116 31.23 -5.03 -10.37
N LEU A 117 32.55 -4.85 -10.45
CA LEU A 117 33.37 -4.21 -9.41
C LEU A 117 33.00 -2.74 -9.16
N ASN A 118 32.40 -2.06 -10.14
CA ASN A 118 31.95 -0.67 -10.01
C ASN A 118 30.63 -0.53 -9.20
N ARG A 119 30.04 -1.65 -8.75
CA ARG A 119 28.77 -1.68 -8.02
C ARG A 119 28.98 -1.99 -6.55
N LYS A 120 29.87 -1.24 -5.88
CA LYS A 120 30.08 -1.36 -4.44
C LYS A 120 28.80 -0.94 -3.70
N ARG A 121 28.34 -1.78 -2.77
CA ARG A 121 27.22 -1.51 -1.86
C ARG A 121 27.79 -1.38 -0.45
N ARG A 122 27.36 -0.36 0.28
CA ARG A 122 27.76 -0.18 1.68
C ARG A 122 27.15 -1.28 2.55
N LYS A 123 27.77 -1.59 3.69
CA LYS A 123 27.19 -2.48 4.71
C LYS A 123 25.80 -1.95 5.12
N GLY A 124 24.81 -2.84 5.22
CA GLY A 124 23.42 -2.46 5.52
C GLY A 124 22.64 -1.82 4.36
N TRP A 125 23.18 -1.84 3.13
CA TRP A 125 22.46 -1.31 1.98
C TRP A 125 21.20 -2.13 1.67
N LEU A 126 20.08 -1.43 1.51
CA LEU A 126 18.83 -2.00 1.02
C LEU A 126 18.49 -1.49 -0.40
N PRO A 127 17.87 -2.33 -1.24
CA PRO A 127 17.31 -1.90 -2.52
C PRO A 127 16.35 -0.72 -2.39
N PRO A 128 16.27 0.19 -3.39
CA PRO A 128 15.37 1.35 -3.36
C PRO A 128 13.90 1.01 -3.10
N SER A 129 13.42 -0.14 -3.59
CA SER A 129 12.05 -0.62 -3.35
C SER A 129 11.80 -0.93 -1.87
N LEU A 130 12.76 -1.59 -1.21
CA LEU A 130 12.67 -1.99 0.20
C LEU A 130 12.85 -0.80 1.14
N ILE A 131 13.86 0.04 0.90
CA ILE A 131 14.10 1.22 1.73
C ILE A 131 12.98 2.26 1.60
N SER A 132 12.32 2.35 0.44
CA SER A 132 11.17 3.26 0.26
C SER A 132 10.06 2.94 1.25
N ARG A 133 9.78 1.65 1.51
CA ARG A 133 8.76 1.26 2.49
C ARG A 133 9.14 1.73 3.89
N VAL A 134 10.38 1.46 4.30
CA VAL A 134 10.89 1.85 5.62
C VAL A 134 10.81 3.37 5.79
N ASN A 135 11.21 4.13 4.77
CA ASN A 135 11.16 5.60 4.79
C ASN A 135 9.73 6.15 4.80
N ASN A 136 8.78 5.49 4.15
CA ASN A 136 7.36 5.88 4.20
C ASN A 136 6.84 5.77 5.63
N ILE A 137 7.09 4.64 6.32
CA ILE A 137 6.69 4.45 7.72
C ILE A 137 7.38 5.51 8.59
N LYS A 138 8.70 5.70 8.44
CA LYS A 138 9.45 6.74 9.16
C LYS A 138 8.83 8.14 8.99
N SER A 139 8.47 8.50 7.75
CA SER A 139 7.88 9.79 7.45
C SER A 139 6.54 9.99 8.16
N TRP A 140 5.72 8.94 8.26
CA TRP A 140 4.45 8.99 8.97
C TRP A 140 4.62 9.01 10.48
N VAL A 141 5.52 8.20 11.03
CA VAL A 141 5.86 8.24 12.45
C VAL A 141 6.36 9.63 12.84
N ASN A 142 7.26 10.23 12.06
CA ASN A 142 7.73 11.60 12.30
C ASN A 142 6.60 12.64 12.20
N LYS A 143 5.64 12.47 11.28
CA LYS A 143 4.44 13.33 11.22
C LYS A 143 3.60 13.17 12.48
N LEU A 144 3.35 11.95 12.95
CA LEU A 144 2.55 11.69 14.15
C LEU A 144 3.21 12.28 15.40
N ILE A 145 4.52 12.06 15.59
CA ILE A 145 5.30 12.66 16.70
C ILE A 145 5.25 14.20 16.62
N LYS A 146 5.29 14.77 15.42
CA LYS A 146 5.22 16.23 15.24
C LYS A 146 3.86 16.82 15.63
N TYR A 147 2.77 16.05 15.52
CA TYR A 147 1.41 16.56 15.70
C TYR A 147 0.69 16.02 16.93
N ALA A 148 1.28 15.07 17.65
CA ALA A 148 0.73 14.48 18.86
C ALA A 148 1.85 14.26 19.91
N PRO A 149 1.56 14.41 21.21
CA PRO A 149 2.47 14.05 22.29
C PRO A 149 2.62 12.52 22.41
N VAL A 150 3.48 11.96 21.57
CA VAL A 150 3.75 10.51 21.51
C VAL A 150 4.84 10.15 22.52
N ASP A 151 4.55 9.16 23.37
CA ASP A 151 5.48 8.66 24.40
C ASP A 151 6.14 7.34 23.99
N SER A 152 5.47 6.53 23.15
CA SER A 152 5.92 5.17 22.85
C SER A 152 5.46 4.66 21.49
N ILE A 153 6.17 3.64 20.98
CA ILE A 153 5.88 2.98 19.71
C ILE A 153 5.79 1.47 19.94
N SER A 154 4.81 0.81 19.33
CA SER A 154 4.74 -0.65 19.22
C SER A 154 4.74 -1.03 17.75
N MET A 155 5.60 -1.98 17.36
CA MET A 155 5.66 -2.49 16.00
C MET A 155 5.60 -4.01 15.98
N GLU A 156 4.96 -4.58 14.96
CA GLU A 156 5.08 -6.01 14.73
C GLU A 156 6.46 -6.30 14.11
N LEU A 157 7.27 -7.11 14.79
CA LEU A 157 8.53 -7.61 14.27
C LEU A 157 8.28 -8.90 13.50
N VAL A 158 7.71 -8.74 12.31
CA VAL A 158 7.26 -9.84 11.48
C VAL A 158 8.43 -10.78 11.14
N LYS A 159 8.32 -12.05 11.53
CA LYS A 159 9.23 -13.12 11.12
C LYS A 159 8.41 -14.16 10.36
N PHE A 160 8.51 -14.12 9.04
CA PHE A 160 7.91 -15.16 8.21
C PHE A 160 8.92 -16.27 7.98
N ASP A 161 8.56 -17.49 8.36
CA ASP A 161 9.30 -18.67 7.99
C ASP A 161 8.92 -19.07 6.56
N SER A 162 9.76 -18.70 5.60
CA SER A 162 9.47 -18.95 4.18
C SER A 162 9.38 -20.42 3.83
N GLN A 163 10.01 -21.32 4.60
CA GLN A 163 9.94 -22.75 4.36
C GLN A 163 8.62 -23.32 4.87
N LYS A 164 8.24 -22.99 6.11
CA LYS A 164 6.94 -23.40 6.69
C LYS A 164 5.74 -22.80 5.98
N ILE A 165 5.88 -21.63 5.34
CA ILE A 165 4.81 -21.07 4.50
C ILE A 165 4.59 -21.92 3.23
N VAL A 166 5.64 -22.53 2.69
CA VAL A 166 5.57 -23.35 1.48
C VAL A 166 5.15 -24.78 1.78
N ASN A 167 5.68 -25.34 2.87
CA ASN A 167 5.33 -26.66 3.38
C ASN A 167 5.20 -26.56 4.92
N PRO A 168 3.99 -26.44 5.49
CA PRO A 168 3.79 -26.31 6.93
C PRO A 168 4.32 -27.49 7.75
N GLU A 169 4.39 -28.67 7.15
CA GLU A 169 4.76 -29.92 7.81
C GLU A 169 6.27 -30.20 7.74
N ILE A 170 7.06 -29.35 7.07
CA ILE A 170 8.50 -29.55 6.91
C ILE A 170 9.24 -29.50 8.25
N GLN A 171 10.06 -30.52 8.52
CA GLN A 171 10.76 -30.72 9.79
C GLN A 171 12.19 -31.21 9.60
N GLY A 172 12.97 -31.21 10.69
CA GLY A 172 14.28 -31.85 10.75
C GLY A 172 15.28 -31.38 9.70
N THR A 173 15.92 -32.35 9.03
CA THR A 173 16.96 -32.12 8.01
C THR A 173 16.40 -31.42 6.78
N GLU A 174 15.19 -31.76 6.33
CA GLU A 174 14.54 -31.13 5.18
C GLU A 174 14.33 -29.62 5.39
N TYR A 175 13.97 -29.19 6.60
CA TYR A 175 13.83 -27.77 6.94
C TYR A 175 15.16 -27.02 6.84
N GLN A 176 16.28 -27.65 7.20
CA GLN A 176 17.59 -26.98 7.13
C GLN A 176 18.12 -26.89 5.71
N LYS A 177 17.86 -27.94 4.93
CA LYS A 177 18.49 -28.23 3.66
C LYS A 177 17.68 -27.74 2.46
N GLY A 178 16.35 -27.79 2.56
CA GLY A 178 15.40 -27.32 1.55
C GLY A 178 15.25 -28.24 0.33
N GLU A 179 14.31 -27.87 -0.54
CA GLU A 179 13.86 -28.67 -1.71
C GLU A 179 14.93 -28.97 -2.77
N LEU A 180 16.03 -28.19 -2.80
CA LEU A 180 17.13 -28.38 -3.75
C LEU A 180 18.35 -29.06 -3.13
N PHE A 181 18.26 -29.56 -1.90
CA PHE A 181 19.42 -30.15 -1.25
C PHE A 181 19.89 -31.41 -1.97
N GLY A 182 21.16 -31.44 -2.37
CA GLY A 182 21.74 -32.53 -3.14
C GLY A 182 21.40 -32.50 -4.64
N TYR A 183 20.68 -31.48 -5.12
CA TYR A 183 20.27 -31.36 -6.52
C TYR A 183 20.77 -30.07 -7.17
N GLU A 184 21.23 -30.19 -8.41
CA GLU A 184 21.25 -29.05 -9.31
C GLU A 184 19.82 -28.69 -9.75
N VAL A 185 19.51 -27.39 -9.87
CA VAL A 185 18.17 -26.90 -10.27
C VAL A 185 17.68 -27.57 -11.56
N ARG A 186 18.58 -27.79 -12.51
CA ARG A 186 18.25 -28.43 -13.79
C ARG A 186 17.85 -29.88 -13.60
N GLN A 187 18.62 -30.66 -12.83
CA GLN A 187 18.32 -32.06 -12.56
C GLN A 187 16.99 -32.22 -11.82
N TYR A 188 16.78 -31.42 -10.78
CA TYR A 188 15.51 -31.41 -10.04
C TYR A 188 14.31 -31.17 -10.97
N LEU A 189 14.43 -30.22 -11.92
CA LEU A 189 13.34 -29.93 -12.85
C LEU A 189 13.15 -31.04 -13.90
N LEU A 190 14.23 -31.69 -14.35
CA LEU A 190 14.18 -32.87 -15.24
C LEU A 190 13.37 -34.01 -14.62
N GLU A 191 13.69 -34.36 -13.38
CA GLU A 191 12.98 -35.40 -12.63
C GLU A 191 11.52 -35.00 -12.36
N LYS A 192 11.29 -33.78 -11.87
CA LYS A 192 9.95 -33.26 -11.55
C LYS A 192 8.98 -33.32 -12.73
N PHE A 193 9.45 -33.00 -13.92
CA PHE A 193 8.62 -32.96 -15.13
C PHE A 193 8.80 -34.21 -16.01
N ASN A 194 9.39 -35.28 -15.47
CA ASN A 194 9.61 -36.55 -16.15
C ASN A 194 10.20 -36.37 -17.56
N HIS A 195 11.23 -35.52 -17.68
CA HIS A 195 11.92 -35.20 -18.93
C HIS A 195 10.98 -34.75 -20.06
N THR A 196 9.87 -34.09 -19.72
CA THR A 196 8.81 -33.71 -20.66
C THR A 196 8.68 -32.20 -20.75
N CYS A 197 8.49 -31.66 -21.96
CA CYS A 197 8.15 -30.26 -22.16
C CYS A 197 6.76 -29.97 -21.56
N VAL A 198 6.69 -29.00 -20.64
CA VAL A 198 5.45 -28.64 -19.94
C VAL A 198 4.39 -28.05 -20.89
N TYR A 199 4.79 -27.47 -22.01
CA TYR A 199 3.88 -26.76 -22.92
C TYR A 199 3.29 -27.64 -24.04
N CYS A 200 4.11 -28.54 -24.61
CA CYS A 200 3.70 -29.37 -25.74
C CYS A 200 3.73 -30.88 -25.46
N GLY A 201 4.27 -31.31 -24.32
CA GLY A 201 4.31 -32.73 -23.95
C GLY A 201 5.41 -33.55 -24.63
N THR A 202 6.26 -32.95 -25.47
CA THR A 202 7.35 -33.70 -26.13
C THR A 202 8.42 -34.15 -25.12
N LYS A 203 8.92 -35.37 -25.31
CA LYS A 203 10.10 -35.91 -24.62
C LYS A 203 11.35 -35.92 -25.52
N ASP A 204 11.15 -35.88 -26.84
CA ASP A 204 12.18 -36.08 -27.85
C ASP A 204 12.71 -34.73 -28.38
N ALA A 205 13.05 -33.82 -27.46
CA ALA A 205 13.61 -32.52 -27.82
C ALA A 205 14.58 -32.01 -26.76
N ALA A 206 15.52 -31.18 -27.17
CA ALA A 206 16.40 -30.47 -26.24
C ALA A 206 15.57 -29.55 -25.31
N LEU A 207 15.64 -29.80 -24.00
CA LEU A 207 14.89 -29.06 -23.00
C LEU A 207 15.70 -27.92 -22.37
N ASN A 208 15.04 -26.78 -22.20
CA ASN A 208 15.52 -25.57 -21.55
C ASN A 208 14.73 -25.30 -20.27
N LEU A 209 15.36 -24.55 -19.37
CA LEU A 209 14.66 -23.94 -18.24
C LEU A 209 14.01 -22.65 -18.71
N ASP A 210 12.68 -22.60 -18.68
CA ASP A 210 11.93 -21.39 -18.96
C ASP A 210 11.35 -20.80 -17.67
N HIS A 211 11.33 -19.47 -17.58
CA HIS A 211 10.60 -18.76 -16.56
C HIS A 211 9.13 -18.69 -16.96
N PHE A 212 8.30 -19.54 -16.37
CA PHE A 212 6.87 -19.60 -16.66
C PHE A 212 6.24 -18.21 -16.62
N HIS A 213 6.36 -17.50 -15.50
CA HIS A 213 6.18 -16.04 -15.50
C HIS A 213 7.50 -15.38 -15.95
N PRO A 214 7.54 -14.64 -17.06
CA PRO A 214 8.80 -14.13 -17.61
C PRO A 214 9.54 -13.19 -16.65
N LYS A 215 10.86 -13.34 -16.56
CA LYS A 215 11.72 -12.46 -15.75
C LYS A 215 11.61 -10.98 -16.13
N SER A 216 11.43 -10.70 -17.41
CA SER A 216 11.23 -9.35 -17.95
C SER A 216 9.91 -8.70 -17.49
N ARG A 217 8.92 -9.52 -17.12
CA ARG A 217 7.62 -9.11 -16.55
C ARG A 217 7.51 -9.38 -15.04
N GLY A 218 8.63 -9.54 -14.34
CA GLY A 218 8.67 -9.65 -12.87
C GLY A 218 8.76 -11.07 -12.31
N GLY A 219 9.01 -12.06 -13.15
CA GLY A 219 9.17 -13.45 -12.74
C GLY A 219 10.38 -13.66 -11.83
N SER A 220 10.23 -14.56 -10.86
CA SER A 220 11.32 -14.93 -9.94
C SER A 220 12.21 -16.03 -10.52
N ASP A 221 13.44 -16.14 -10.04
CA ASP A 221 14.33 -17.27 -10.33
C ASP A 221 14.08 -18.47 -9.38
N ARG A 222 12.99 -18.47 -8.60
CA ARG A 222 12.64 -19.63 -7.76
C ARG A 222 12.24 -20.79 -8.66
N VAL A 223 12.55 -22.00 -8.20
CA VAL A 223 12.16 -23.27 -8.83
C VAL A 223 10.66 -23.33 -9.12
N SER A 224 9.81 -22.75 -8.25
CA SER A 224 8.37 -22.69 -8.47
C SER A 224 7.92 -21.81 -9.65
N ASN A 225 8.83 -21.04 -10.26
CA ASN A 225 8.60 -20.27 -11.48
C ASN A 225 9.37 -20.83 -12.69
N LEU A 226 10.12 -21.92 -12.51
CA LEU A 226 10.88 -22.57 -13.58
C LEU A 226 10.12 -23.81 -14.05
N VAL A 227 10.07 -23.98 -15.37
CA VAL A 227 9.47 -25.14 -16.03
C VAL A 227 10.42 -25.68 -17.10
N LEU A 228 10.31 -26.95 -17.44
CA LEU A 228 10.96 -27.50 -18.62
C LEU A 228 10.19 -27.12 -19.88
N SER A 229 10.91 -26.68 -20.90
CA SER A 229 10.34 -26.34 -22.19
C SER A 229 11.28 -26.76 -23.32
N CYS A 230 10.76 -27.28 -24.43
CA CYS A 230 11.58 -27.45 -25.64
C CYS A 230 12.00 -26.07 -26.18
N VAL A 231 13.03 -26.06 -27.03
CA VAL A 231 13.54 -24.83 -27.67
C VAL A 231 12.41 -24.05 -28.35
N ASP A 232 11.56 -24.71 -29.13
CA ASP A 232 10.52 -24.07 -29.94
C ASP A 232 9.46 -23.40 -29.07
N CYS A 233 8.97 -24.11 -28.04
CA CYS A 233 7.98 -23.54 -27.12
C CYS A 233 8.56 -22.37 -26.31
N ASN A 234 9.82 -22.48 -25.86
CA ASN A 234 10.48 -21.40 -25.13
C ASN A 234 10.63 -20.15 -26.01
N GLN A 235 11.04 -20.32 -27.27
CA GLN A 235 11.14 -19.22 -28.24
C GLN A 235 9.77 -18.63 -28.59
N ALA A 236 8.75 -19.46 -28.81
CA ALA A 236 7.39 -19.02 -29.13
C ALA A 236 6.72 -18.25 -27.98
N LYS A 237 6.98 -18.68 -26.73
CA LYS A 237 6.54 -17.98 -25.53
C LYS A 237 7.30 -16.68 -25.33
N SER A 238 8.63 -16.71 -25.45
CA SER A 238 9.50 -15.55 -25.28
C SER A 238 9.19 -14.80 -23.98
N ASN A 239 8.70 -13.56 -24.07
CA ASN A 239 8.32 -12.72 -22.94
C ASN A 239 6.81 -12.57 -22.72
N LYS A 240 5.98 -13.41 -23.38
CA LYS A 240 4.53 -13.45 -23.20
C LYS A 240 4.18 -13.91 -21.79
N LEU A 241 3.10 -13.37 -21.22
CA LEU A 241 2.58 -13.91 -19.97
C LEU A 241 2.01 -15.31 -20.22
N PRO A 242 1.97 -16.19 -19.21
CA PRO A 242 1.35 -17.50 -19.33
C PRO A 242 -0.08 -17.44 -19.86
N GLU A 243 -0.85 -16.46 -19.41
CA GLU A 243 -2.24 -16.24 -19.82
C GLU A 243 -2.34 -15.88 -21.31
N ASP A 244 -1.37 -15.12 -21.82
CA ASP A 244 -1.30 -14.73 -23.24
C ASP A 244 -0.80 -15.91 -24.11
N PHE A 245 0.11 -16.73 -23.59
CA PHE A 245 0.75 -17.81 -24.36
C PHE A 245 -0.09 -19.09 -24.41
N LEU A 246 -0.82 -19.39 -23.34
CA LEU A 246 -1.68 -20.57 -23.21
C LEU A 246 -3.17 -20.19 -23.32
N SER A 247 -3.50 -19.11 -24.01
CA SER A 247 -4.88 -18.65 -24.19
C SER A 247 -5.76 -19.71 -24.88
N ASP A 248 -5.15 -20.53 -25.73
CA ASP A 248 -5.74 -21.69 -26.41
C ASP A 248 -5.76 -22.97 -25.55
N LYS A 249 -5.05 -22.97 -24.40
CA LYS A 249 -4.89 -24.14 -23.51
C LYS A 249 -5.18 -23.79 -22.03
N PRO A 250 -6.39 -23.33 -21.68
CA PRO A 250 -6.72 -22.89 -20.33
C PRO A 250 -6.60 -24.02 -19.28
N LYS A 251 -6.94 -25.26 -19.64
CA LYS A 251 -6.79 -26.43 -18.75
C LYS A 251 -5.33 -26.66 -18.35
N LEU A 252 -4.41 -26.53 -19.31
CA LEU A 252 -2.97 -26.69 -19.06
C LEU A 252 -2.44 -25.56 -18.17
N LEU A 253 -2.87 -24.33 -18.42
CA LEU A 253 -2.55 -23.18 -17.57
C LEU A 253 -2.98 -23.40 -16.11
N GLU A 254 -4.20 -23.92 -15.90
CA GLU A 254 -4.71 -24.23 -14.57
C GLU A 254 -3.90 -25.34 -13.88
N LEU A 255 -3.58 -26.43 -14.60
CA LEU A 255 -2.76 -27.52 -14.07
C LEU A 255 -1.37 -27.04 -13.64
N ILE A 256 -0.71 -26.25 -14.49
CA ILE A 256 0.61 -25.70 -14.16
C ILE A 256 0.51 -24.77 -12.95
N ASN A 257 -0.53 -23.93 -12.88
CA ASN A 257 -0.71 -23.04 -11.73
C ASN A 257 -1.00 -23.80 -10.42
N LYS A 258 -1.75 -24.91 -10.46
CA LYS A 258 -1.96 -25.79 -9.29
C LYS A 258 -0.67 -26.40 -8.76
N GLN A 259 0.26 -26.77 -9.64
CA GLN A 259 1.57 -27.33 -9.26
C GLN A 259 2.57 -26.29 -8.75
N ARG A 260 2.30 -25.00 -8.99
CA ARG A 260 3.23 -23.91 -8.65
C ARG A 260 2.99 -23.39 -7.24
N LYS A 261 4.05 -23.45 -6.43
CA LYS A 261 4.09 -22.78 -5.11
C LYS A 261 3.99 -21.26 -5.28
N GLN A 262 3.21 -20.62 -4.40
CA GLN A 262 2.99 -19.17 -4.44
C GLN A 262 4.30 -18.36 -4.35
N PRO A 263 4.39 -17.20 -5.03
CA PRO A 263 5.53 -16.30 -4.90
C PRO A 263 5.66 -15.74 -3.48
N LEU A 264 6.86 -15.83 -2.90
CA LEU A 264 7.16 -15.29 -1.55
C LEU A 264 7.77 -13.87 -1.60
N ALA A 265 7.52 -13.10 -2.66
CA ALA A 265 8.13 -11.78 -2.83
C ALA A 265 7.76 -10.83 -1.69
N ASP A 266 6.49 -10.85 -1.27
CA ASP A 266 5.95 -10.01 -0.20
C ASP A 266 6.56 -10.40 1.16
N VAL A 267 6.63 -11.71 1.44
CA VAL A 267 7.28 -12.29 2.62
C VAL A 267 8.76 -11.90 2.70
N ALA A 268 9.49 -12.09 1.59
CA ALA A 268 10.91 -11.76 1.50
C ALA A 268 11.14 -10.26 1.70
N ALA A 269 10.27 -9.41 1.16
CA ALA A 269 10.33 -7.98 1.39
C ALA A 269 10.24 -7.70 2.88
N VAL A 270 9.18 -8.15 3.58
CA VAL A 270 8.98 -7.89 5.02
C VAL A 270 10.17 -8.37 5.85
N ASN A 271 10.59 -9.62 5.67
CA ASN A 271 11.75 -10.19 6.38
C ASN A 271 13.03 -9.35 6.19
N ALA A 272 13.27 -8.84 4.98
CA ALA A 272 14.48 -8.09 4.65
C ALA A 272 14.53 -6.69 5.28
N THR A 273 13.40 -6.10 5.71
CA THR A 273 13.41 -4.74 6.31
C THR A 273 13.02 -4.66 7.76
N ARG A 274 12.55 -5.76 8.38
CA ARG A 274 12.04 -5.75 9.76
C ARG A 274 13.02 -5.11 10.77
N TRP A 275 14.29 -5.51 10.71
CA TRP A 275 15.34 -4.99 11.60
C TRP A 275 15.70 -3.54 11.29
N LYS A 276 15.80 -3.19 10.00
CA LYS A 276 16.07 -1.81 9.59
C LYS A 276 14.95 -0.85 10.01
N LEU A 277 13.70 -1.32 9.97
CA LEU A 277 12.57 -0.55 10.47
C LEU A 277 12.67 -0.36 11.98
N LYS A 278 12.94 -1.42 12.74
CA LYS A 278 13.16 -1.35 14.20
C LYS A 278 14.25 -0.32 14.56
N GLU A 279 15.43 -0.44 13.97
CA GLU A 279 16.54 0.51 14.18
C GLU A 279 16.13 1.97 13.91
N ILE A 280 15.33 2.20 12.87
CA ILE A 280 14.88 3.54 12.50
C ILE A 280 13.84 4.07 13.49
N LEU A 281 12.96 3.23 14.01
CA LEU A 281 12.00 3.64 15.04
C LEU A 281 12.71 3.90 16.37
N GLU A 282 13.70 3.09 16.75
CA GLU A 282 14.53 3.32 17.94
C GLU A 282 15.32 4.64 17.83
N SER A 283 15.73 5.02 16.62
CA SER A 283 16.39 6.33 16.40
C SER A 283 15.51 7.56 16.65
N THR A 284 14.21 7.39 16.93
CA THR A 284 13.34 8.48 17.37
C THR A 284 13.55 8.89 18.83
N GLY A 285 14.24 8.06 19.62
CA GLY A 285 14.42 8.26 21.07
C GLY A 285 13.24 7.77 21.91
N LEU A 286 12.15 7.29 21.29
CA LEU A 286 10.99 6.73 21.98
C LEU A 286 11.19 5.23 22.26
N PRO A 287 10.68 4.71 23.40
CA PRO A 287 10.61 3.27 23.64
C PRO A 287 9.86 2.53 22.51
N VAL A 288 10.50 1.49 21.95
CA VAL A 288 9.93 0.66 20.88
C VAL A 288 9.66 -0.75 21.40
N GLU A 289 8.38 -1.08 21.56
CA GLU A 289 7.93 -2.44 21.83
C GLU A 289 7.83 -3.24 20.52
N VAL A 290 8.27 -4.51 20.57
CA VAL A 290 8.11 -5.45 19.45
C VAL A 290 7.10 -6.54 19.76
N GLY A 291 6.11 -6.70 18.88
CA GLY A 291 5.12 -7.79 18.91
C GLY A 291 5.40 -8.87 17.87
N SER A 292 4.82 -10.06 18.05
CA SER A 292 4.79 -11.12 17.03
C SER A 292 3.43 -11.18 16.34
N GLY A 293 3.37 -11.64 15.09
CA GLY A 293 2.09 -11.81 14.38
C GLY A 293 1.16 -12.82 15.05
N ALA A 294 1.70 -13.80 15.78
CA ALA A 294 0.90 -14.71 16.60
C ALA A 294 0.20 -13.96 17.75
N LEU A 295 0.91 -13.06 18.42
CA LEU A 295 0.35 -12.20 19.46
C LEU A 295 -0.69 -11.22 18.89
N THR A 296 -0.40 -10.59 17.75
CA THR A 296 -1.36 -9.71 17.04
C THR A 296 -2.65 -10.46 16.72
N LYS A 297 -2.54 -11.68 16.16
CA LYS A 297 -3.69 -12.55 15.86
C LYS A 297 -4.47 -12.94 17.11
N TYR A 298 -3.77 -13.30 18.19
CA TYR A 298 -4.39 -13.64 19.48
C TYR A 298 -5.18 -12.46 20.04
N ASN A 299 -4.56 -11.28 20.14
CA ASN A 299 -5.20 -10.05 20.61
C ASN A 299 -6.44 -9.71 19.79
N ARG A 300 -6.33 -9.77 18.45
CA ARG A 300 -7.46 -9.50 17.56
C ARG A 300 -8.62 -10.48 17.77
N LYS A 301 -8.34 -11.78 17.90
CA LYS A 301 -9.36 -12.80 18.15
C LYS A 301 -10.03 -12.61 19.51
N ARG A 302 -9.25 -12.39 20.57
CA ARG A 302 -9.74 -12.14 21.93
C ARG A 302 -10.70 -10.95 22.00
N LEU A 303 -10.41 -9.89 21.24
CA LEU A 303 -11.21 -8.66 21.19
C LEU A 303 -12.39 -8.72 20.18
N GLY A 304 -12.54 -9.83 19.44
CA GLY A 304 -13.58 -9.98 18.43
C GLY A 304 -13.45 -9.01 17.24
N ILE A 305 -12.24 -8.55 16.92
CA ILE A 305 -12.01 -7.50 15.92
C ILE A 305 -11.83 -8.11 14.52
N SER A 306 -12.56 -7.58 13.52
CA SER A 306 -12.38 -7.96 12.12
C SER A 306 -11.00 -7.54 11.59
N LYS A 307 -10.48 -8.32 10.64
CA LYS A 307 -9.15 -8.12 10.09
C LYS A 307 -9.14 -6.97 9.07
N SER A 308 -8.29 -5.98 9.31
CA SER A 308 -7.86 -4.96 8.36
C SER A 308 -6.41 -4.58 8.70
N HIS A 309 -5.74 -3.80 7.84
CA HIS A 309 -4.35 -3.43 8.12
C HIS A 309 -4.25 -2.58 9.39
N TRP A 310 -5.13 -1.58 9.55
CA TRP A 310 -5.08 -0.70 10.73
C TRP A 310 -5.58 -1.39 12.02
N THR A 311 -6.51 -2.35 11.93
CA THR A 311 -6.96 -3.09 13.13
C THR A 311 -5.92 -4.10 13.60
N ASP A 312 -5.19 -4.74 12.67
CA ASP A 312 -4.02 -5.55 13.02
C ASP A 312 -2.99 -4.67 13.73
N ALA A 313 -2.70 -3.46 13.22
CA ALA A 313 -1.83 -2.49 13.90
C ALA A 313 -2.30 -2.14 15.32
N ALA A 314 -3.59 -1.87 15.55
CA ALA A 314 -4.11 -1.58 16.88
C ALA A 314 -3.91 -2.75 17.89
N CYS A 315 -3.86 -3.98 17.39
CA CYS A 315 -3.69 -5.20 18.18
C CYS A 315 -2.21 -5.61 18.39
N VAL A 316 -1.25 -4.81 17.93
CA VAL A 316 0.19 -5.12 18.04
C VAL A 316 0.69 -4.95 19.47
N GLY A 317 1.47 -5.93 19.93
CA GLY A 317 2.23 -5.86 21.18
C GLY A 317 1.45 -6.32 22.42
N LYS A 318 2.18 -6.53 23.51
CA LYS A 318 1.65 -6.81 24.85
C LYS A 318 0.97 -5.57 25.45
N SER A 319 1.36 -4.37 25.03
CA SER A 319 0.66 -3.11 25.34
C SER A 319 -0.74 -3.01 24.74
N THR A 320 -1.29 -4.07 24.16
CA THR A 320 -2.68 -4.08 23.68
C THR A 320 -3.62 -4.21 24.87
N PRO A 321 -4.51 -3.24 25.09
CA PRO A 321 -5.43 -3.26 26.22
C PRO A 321 -6.46 -4.40 26.07
N ASP A 322 -7.09 -4.77 27.18
CA ASP A 322 -8.09 -5.84 27.21
C ASP A 322 -9.42 -5.45 26.56
N THR A 323 -9.62 -4.15 26.28
CA THR A 323 -10.76 -3.64 25.53
C THR A 323 -10.29 -2.63 24.48
N LEU A 324 -10.87 -2.71 23.27
CA LEU A 324 -10.66 -1.73 22.19
C LEU A 324 -11.97 -1.52 21.43
N ASN A 325 -12.42 -0.27 21.33
CA ASN A 325 -13.60 0.08 20.55
C ASN A 325 -13.22 0.53 19.13
N ILE A 326 -13.58 -0.26 18.12
CA ILE A 326 -13.32 0.03 16.69
C ILE A 326 -14.50 0.68 15.96
N ARG A 327 -15.62 0.92 16.65
CA ARG A 327 -16.86 1.38 16.00
C ARG A 327 -16.74 2.83 15.54
N ASN A 328 -17.25 3.10 14.33
CA ASN A 328 -17.32 4.41 13.69
C ASN A 328 -15.94 5.04 13.37
N TYR A 329 -14.89 4.23 13.25
CA TYR A 329 -13.63 4.70 12.68
C TYR A 329 -13.62 4.52 11.17
N GLN A 330 -13.14 5.55 10.47
CA GLN A 330 -12.86 5.51 9.05
C GLN A 330 -11.36 5.78 8.86
N PRO A 331 -10.57 4.78 8.41
CA PRO A 331 -9.13 4.94 8.30
C PRO A 331 -8.78 5.93 7.18
N LEU A 332 -7.73 6.73 7.42
CA LEU A 332 -7.12 7.51 6.35
C LEU A 332 -6.33 6.56 5.44
N LEU A 333 -6.70 6.47 4.17
CA LEU A 333 -5.95 5.72 3.17
C LEU A 333 -4.88 6.60 2.57
N ILE A 334 -3.63 6.20 2.76
CA ILE A 334 -2.44 6.95 2.38
C ILE A 334 -1.70 6.15 1.33
N LYS A 335 -1.61 6.65 0.10
CA LYS A 335 -0.87 5.99 -0.98
C LYS A 335 0.39 6.75 -1.33
N ALA A 336 1.54 6.09 -1.19
CA ALA A 336 2.84 6.68 -1.51
C ALA A 336 3.02 6.86 -3.03
N MET A 337 3.22 8.10 -3.47
CA MET A 337 3.45 8.46 -4.88
C MET A 337 4.90 8.89 -5.15
N GLY A 338 5.58 9.40 -4.12
CA GLY A 338 6.92 9.98 -4.16
C GLY A 338 6.99 11.39 -4.76
N HIS A 339 8.18 11.99 -4.70
CA HIS A 339 8.41 13.42 -5.04
C HIS A 339 8.80 13.64 -6.51
N GLY A 340 7.98 13.11 -7.41
CA GLY A 340 8.17 13.23 -8.86
C GLY A 340 9.07 12.14 -9.46
N SER A 341 9.63 12.44 -10.63
CA SER A 341 10.35 11.46 -11.46
C SER A 341 11.78 11.91 -11.74
N ARG A 342 12.75 11.05 -11.44
CA ARG A 342 14.17 11.24 -11.80
C ARG A 342 14.46 10.97 -13.28
N GLN A 343 13.46 10.51 -14.04
CA GLN A 343 13.60 10.25 -15.46
C GLN A 343 13.45 11.56 -16.22
N MET A 344 14.57 12.05 -16.77
CA MET A 344 14.62 13.31 -17.50
C MET A 344 13.90 13.24 -18.85
N VAL A 345 14.04 12.13 -19.56
CA VAL A 345 13.43 11.93 -20.88
C VAL A 345 12.56 10.68 -20.86
N LYS A 346 11.35 10.75 -21.41
CA LYS A 346 10.49 9.58 -21.60
C LYS A 346 10.95 8.84 -22.86
N PRO A 347 11.33 7.56 -22.76
CA PRO A 347 11.63 6.75 -23.92
C PRO A 347 10.36 6.16 -24.53
N ASP A 348 10.46 5.72 -25.79
CA ASP A 348 9.51 4.81 -26.42
C ASP A 348 9.65 3.36 -25.89
N LYS A 349 8.93 2.41 -26.49
CA LYS A 349 8.99 0.98 -26.13
C LYS A 349 10.36 0.33 -26.39
N TYR A 350 11.19 0.93 -27.25
CA TYR A 350 12.52 0.44 -27.60
C TYR A 350 13.65 1.13 -26.82
N GLY A 351 13.31 2.08 -25.94
CA GLY A 351 14.28 2.81 -25.13
C GLY A 351 14.85 4.06 -25.76
N PHE A 352 14.34 4.50 -26.92
CA PHE A 352 14.76 5.73 -27.57
C PHE A 352 14.03 6.95 -26.98
N PRO A 353 14.73 8.08 -26.77
CA PRO A 353 14.12 9.35 -26.38
C PRO A 353 12.90 9.74 -27.24
N ARG A 354 11.73 9.95 -26.62
CA ARG A 354 10.52 10.44 -27.29
C ARG A 354 10.16 11.88 -26.92
N THR A 355 10.65 12.37 -25.79
CA THR A 355 10.36 13.72 -25.31
C THR A 355 11.63 14.54 -25.17
N SER A 356 11.50 15.86 -25.22
CA SER A 356 12.53 16.74 -24.70
C SER A 356 12.80 16.46 -23.22
N PRO A 357 14.01 16.81 -22.72
CA PRO A 357 14.31 16.73 -21.30
C PRO A 357 13.31 17.53 -20.48
N LYS A 358 12.84 16.96 -19.38
CA LYS A 358 12.04 17.69 -18.39
C LYS A 358 12.82 18.89 -17.88
N LEU A 359 12.10 19.99 -17.70
CA LEU A 359 12.65 21.18 -17.05
C LEU A 359 13.12 20.83 -15.63
N ARG A 360 14.20 21.50 -15.19
CA ARG A 360 14.69 21.40 -13.81
C ARG A 360 13.71 22.04 -12.83
N GLN A 361 13.04 23.11 -13.25
CA GLN A 361 11.99 23.79 -12.50
C GLN A 361 10.76 22.88 -12.36
N LYS A 362 10.34 22.66 -11.10
CA LYS A 362 9.19 21.80 -10.76
C LYS A 362 7.92 22.55 -10.39
N SER A 363 8.07 23.83 -10.02
CA SER A 363 6.99 24.70 -9.59
C SER A 363 6.78 25.84 -10.58
N PHE A 364 5.53 26.14 -10.89
CA PHE A 364 5.15 27.26 -11.75
C PHE A 364 4.02 28.03 -11.07
N TYR A 365 4.12 29.37 -11.08
CA TYR A 365 3.12 30.26 -10.46
C TYR A 365 2.81 29.94 -8.99
N GLY A 366 3.81 29.46 -8.23
CA GLY A 366 3.64 29.07 -6.83
C GLY A 366 2.98 27.69 -6.60
N PHE A 367 2.72 26.91 -7.66
CA PHE A 367 2.15 25.56 -7.57
C PHE A 367 3.14 24.51 -8.06
N GLN A 368 3.03 23.30 -7.51
CA GLN A 368 3.76 22.11 -7.93
C GLN A 368 2.81 20.98 -8.30
N THR A 369 3.20 20.15 -9.27
CA THR A 369 2.42 18.95 -9.60
C THR A 369 2.28 18.05 -8.38
N GLY A 370 1.03 17.72 -8.07
CA GLY A 370 0.63 16.92 -6.91
C GLY A 370 0.06 17.71 -5.74
N ASP A 371 0.11 19.05 -5.77
CA ASP A 371 -0.63 19.88 -4.81
C ASP A 371 -2.13 19.61 -4.94
N ILE A 372 -2.86 19.73 -3.84
CA ILE A 372 -4.33 19.71 -3.83
C ILE A 372 -4.79 21.15 -3.80
N VAL A 373 -5.61 21.52 -4.77
CA VAL A 373 -6.11 22.89 -4.95
C VAL A 373 -7.63 22.91 -4.97
N LYS A 374 -8.20 24.03 -4.56
CA LYS A 374 -9.58 24.42 -4.88
C LYS A 374 -9.50 25.43 -6.02
N ALA A 375 -10.11 25.14 -7.16
CA ALA A 375 -10.23 26.08 -8.25
C ALA A 375 -11.68 26.56 -8.35
N VAL A 376 -11.90 27.87 -8.27
CA VAL A 376 -13.23 28.48 -8.43
C VAL A 376 -13.22 29.27 -9.74
N VAL A 377 -13.80 28.70 -10.78
CA VAL A 377 -13.81 29.29 -12.12
C VAL A 377 -15.10 30.07 -12.32
N THR A 378 -14.98 31.38 -12.52
CA THR A 378 -16.12 32.30 -12.61
C THR A 378 -16.49 32.69 -14.04
N LYS A 379 -15.64 32.38 -15.04
CA LYS A 379 -15.85 32.76 -16.44
C LYS A 379 -15.49 31.63 -17.41
N GLY A 380 -16.17 31.60 -18.56
CA GLY A 380 -15.87 30.70 -19.68
C GLY A 380 -16.60 29.36 -19.63
N LYS A 381 -16.19 28.40 -20.49
CA LYS A 381 -16.87 27.11 -20.66
C LYS A 381 -16.75 26.14 -19.47
N LYS A 382 -15.87 26.43 -18.50
CA LYS A 382 -15.55 25.56 -17.36
C LYS A 382 -15.92 26.21 -16.03
N ILE A 383 -17.02 26.96 -16.00
CA ILE A 383 -17.53 27.56 -14.76
C ILE A 383 -17.86 26.45 -13.77
N GLY A 384 -17.40 26.61 -12.53
CA GLY A 384 -17.58 25.63 -11.49
C GLY A 384 -16.48 25.64 -10.43
N THR A 385 -16.68 24.87 -9.37
CA THR A 385 -15.70 24.65 -8.32
C THR A 385 -15.11 23.26 -8.43
N TYR A 386 -13.79 23.17 -8.53
CA TYR A 386 -13.06 21.92 -8.67
C TYR A 386 -12.09 21.74 -7.52
N ILE A 387 -12.17 20.60 -6.83
CA ILE A 387 -11.22 20.24 -5.77
C ILE A 387 -10.49 18.97 -6.20
N GLY A 388 -9.16 19.04 -6.24
CA GLY A 388 -8.39 17.92 -6.73
C GLY A 388 -6.90 18.15 -6.80
N ARG A 389 -6.18 17.13 -7.24
CA ARG A 389 -4.73 17.21 -7.45
C ARG A 389 -4.40 17.91 -8.75
N VAL A 390 -3.50 18.87 -8.68
CA VAL A 390 -3.09 19.65 -9.84
C VAL A 390 -1.90 19.01 -10.56
N ALA A 391 -1.97 18.96 -11.89
CA ALA A 391 -0.83 18.79 -12.77
C ALA A 391 -0.50 20.14 -13.40
N VAL A 392 0.62 20.70 -12.94
CA VAL A 392 1.06 22.05 -13.25
C VAL A 392 1.75 22.08 -14.62
N ARG A 393 1.55 23.17 -15.37
CA ARG A 393 2.17 23.42 -16.67
C ARG A 393 2.82 24.80 -16.68
N GLN A 394 3.90 24.95 -17.47
CA GLN A 394 4.58 26.23 -17.66
C GLN A 394 3.66 27.31 -18.26
N THR A 395 2.67 26.90 -19.06
CA THR A 395 1.68 27.80 -19.68
C THR A 395 0.76 28.51 -18.67
N GLY A 396 0.75 28.10 -17.40
CA GLY A 396 -0.18 28.63 -16.39
C GLY A 396 -1.58 28.02 -16.44
N ASN A 397 -1.84 27.11 -17.38
CA ASN A 397 -3.09 26.37 -17.49
C ASN A 397 -2.89 24.94 -16.99
N PHE A 398 -3.50 24.62 -15.86
CA PHE A 398 -3.31 23.38 -15.12
C PHE A 398 -4.39 22.35 -15.42
N ASN A 399 -4.07 21.08 -15.18
CA ASN A 399 -5.08 20.02 -15.19
C ASN A 399 -5.38 19.62 -13.75
N ILE A 400 -6.65 19.60 -13.35
CA ILE A 400 -7.09 19.25 -12.00
C ILE A 400 -7.76 17.88 -12.06
N LYS A 401 -7.16 16.89 -11.40
CA LYS A 401 -7.74 15.56 -11.23
C LYS A 401 -8.65 15.57 -10.01
N THR A 402 -9.97 15.59 -10.25
CA THR A 402 -11.01 15.48 -9.22
C THR A 402 -11.26 14.00 -8.89
N LYS A 403 -12.26 13.72 -8.06
CA LYS A 403 -12.67 12.33 -7.75
C LYS A 403 -13.26 11.61 -8.96
N THR A 404 -13.97 12.34 -9.83
CA THR A 404 -14.74 11.78 -10.94
C THR A 404 -14.02 11.93 -12.28
N GLU A 405 -13.26 13.01 -12.48
CA GLU A 405 -12.71 13.33 -13.80
C GLU A 405 -11.40 14.14 -13.73
N THR A 406 -10.83 14.45 -14.90
CA THR A 406 -9.69 15.35 -15.02
C THR A 406 -10.10 16.58 -15.83
N VAL A 407 -10.27 17.70 -15.15
CA VAL A 407 -10.61 18.98 -15.76
C VAL A 407 -9.33 19.63 -16.24
N GLN A 408 -9.19 19.78 -17.56
CA GLN A 408 -7.96 20.27 -18.17
C GLN A 408 -7.98 21.78 -18.35
N GLY A 409 -6.80 22.42 -18.43
CA GLY A 409 -6.67 23.82 -18.85
C GLY A 409 -7.38 24.85 -17.97
N ILE A 410 -7.31 24.69 -16.65
CA ILE A 410 -7.78 25.68 -15.67
C ILE A 410 -6.64 26.65 -15.36
N SER A 411 -6.88 27.95 -15.51
CA SER A 411 -5.86 28.97 -15.19
C SER A 411 -5.48 28.93 -13.71
N TYR A 412 -4.18 29.07 -13.43
CA TYR A 412 -3.64 29.14 -12.07
C TYR A 412 -4.27 30.25 -11.23
N LYS A 413 -4.76 31.32 -11.87
CA LYS A 413 -5.41 32.46 -11.20
C LYS A 413 -6.69 32.07 -10.45
N TYR A 414 -7.34 30.99 -10.89
CA TYR A 414 -8.53 30.47 -10.21
C TYR A 414 -8.19 29.49 -9.07
N CYS A 415 -6.92 29.09 -8.92
CA CYS A 415 -6.50 28.04 -8.00
C CYS A 415 -6.07 28.62 -6.66
N GLN A 416 -6.53 28.00 -5.57
CA GLN A 416 -6.09 28.24 -4.20
C GLN A 416 -5.49 26.95 -3.63
N HIS A 417 -4.37 27.07 -2.91
CA HIS A 417 -3.75 25.94 -2.21
C HIS A 417 -4.65 25.41 -1.09
N LEU A 418 -4.90 24.10 -1.09
CA LEU A 418 -5.50 23.39 0.05
C LEU A 418 -4.48 22.52 0.78
N HIS A 419 -3.59 21.86 0.05
CA HIS A 419 -2.54 21.00 0.61
C HIS A 419 -1.36 20.93 -0.35
N LYS A 420 -0.15 21.19 0.14
CA LYS A 420 1.08 21.08 -0.66
C LYS A 420 1.47 19.62 -0.86
N SER A 421 2.03 19.31 -2.03
CA SER A 421 2.48 17.97 -2.41
C SER A 421 3.55 17.45 -1.46
N ASP A 422 3.21 16.42 -0.69
CA ASP A 422 4.08 15.78 0.29
C ASP A 422 4.48 14.35 -0.08
N GLY A 423 4.27 13.98 -1.35
CA GLY A 423 4.63 12.66 -1.87
C GLY A 423 3.58 11.58 -1.64
N TYR A 424 2.40 11.91 -1.08
CA TYR A 424 1.30 10.97 -0.87
C TYR A 424 0.03 11.43 -1.60
N THR A 425 -0.88 10.49 -1.85
CA THR A 425 -2.29 10.73 -2.17
C THR A 425 -3.15 10.21 -1.06
N TYR A 426 -4.31 10.84 -0.86
CA TYR A 426 -5.18 10.61 0.28
C TYR A 426 -6.59 10.26 -0.16
N SER A 427 -7.19 9.30 0.52
CA SER A 427 -8.61 8.96 0.47
C SER A 427 -9.04 8.42 1.84
N PHE A 428 -10.32 8.07 1.99
CA PHE A 428 -10.85 7.51 3.23
C PHE A 428 -11.38 6.11 2.96
N GLY A 429 -11.17 5.19 3.91
CA GLY A 429 -11.68 3.82 3.83
C GLY A 429 -13.17 3.75 4.15
N GLU A 430 -13.68 2.55 4.36
CA GLU A 430 -15.05 2.35 4.79
C GLU A 430 -15.20 2.62 6.29
N LEU A 431 -16.39 3.08 6.70
CA LEU A 431 -16.71 3.30 8.10
C LEU A 431 -16.96 1.94 8.79
N VAL A 432 -16.20 1.63 9.84
CA VAL A 432 -16.35 0.37 10.57
C VAL A 432 -17.64 0.40 11.41
N LYS A 433 -18.56 -0.52 11.11
CA LYS A 433 -19.87 -0.64 11.81
C LYS A 433 -19.84 -1.58 13.02
N GLN A 434 -18.79 -2.39 13.17
CA GLN A 434 -18.70 -3.46 14.16
C GLN A 434 -18.57 -2.91 15.60
N LYS A 435 -19.30 -3.51 16.56
CA LYS A 435 -19.06 -3.34 18.00
C LYS A 435 -18.00 -4.36 18.45
N SER A 436 -17.10 -3.99 19.36
CA SER A 436 -16.24 -4.95 20.05
C SER A 436 -17.12 -5.90 20.88
N VAL A 437 -16.91 -7.20 20.73
CA VAL A 437 -17.58 -8.22 21.56
C VAL A 437 -16.54 -8.64 22.60
N ASN A 438 -16.78 -8.29 23.87
CA ASN A 438 -15.95 -8.79 24.95
C ASN A 438 -16.27 -10.28 25.13
N PHE A 439 -15.33 -11.16 24.81
CA PHE A 439 -15.36 -12.52 25.35
C PHE A 439 -14.86 -12.45 26.79
N VAL A 440 -15.79 -12.22 27.73
CA VAL A 440 -15.50 -12.45 29.15
C VAL A 440 -15.51 -13.97 29.35
N GLN A 441 -14.42 -14.52 29.88
CA GLN A 441 -14.42 -15.91 30.35
C GLN A 441 -15.48 -16.07 31.44
N GLY A 442 -16.39 -17.02 31.24
CA GLY A 442 -17.36 -17.45 32.25
C GLY A 442 -18.70 -16.72 32.17
N THR A 443 -19.66 -17.32 31.48
CA THR A 443 -20.94 -17.86 32.00
C THR A 443 -21.91 -17.94 30.82
N LEU A 444 -22.19 -19.16 30.36
CA LEU A 444 -23.26 -19.44 29.40
C LEU A 444 -24.59 -19.24 30.12
N TYR A 445 -25.26 -18.12 29.90
CA TYR A 445 -26.71 -18.10 30.00
C TYR A 445 -27.28 -18.27 28.60
N ALA A 446 -27.72 -19.50 28.35
CA ALA A 446 -28.57 -19.83 27.24
C ALA A 446 -29.90 -19.11 27.39
N THR A 447 -30.33 -18.41 26.35
CA THR A 447 -31.75 -18.19 26.09
C THR A 447 -32.04 -18.43 24.62
N SER A 448 -32.94 -19.41 24.42
CA SER A 448 -33.74 -19.77 23.25
C SER A 448 -33.03 -20.21 21.98
N LEU A 449 -32.81 -21.53 21.93
CA LEU A 449 -33.05 -22.38 20.77
C LEU A 449 -34.36 -22.03 20.09
N GLU A 450 -34.34 -21.88 18.76
CA GLU A 450 -35.29 -22.56 17.88
C GLU A 450 -34.79 -22.57 16.43
N GLN A 451 -34.72 -23.80 15.89
CA GLN A 451 -34.79 -24.19 14.48
C GLN A 451 -33.69 -23.73 13.50
N VAL A 452 -32.71 -24.61 13.23
CA VAL A 452 -32.50 -25.21 11.89
C VAL A 452 -31.92 -26.60 12.08
N LEU A 453 -32.63 -27.62 11.59
CA LEU A 453 -32.23 -29.02 11.54
C LEU A 453 -31.09 -29.25 10.54
N GLU A 454 -30.24 -30.17 10.95
CA GLU A 454 -29.10 -30.85 10.34
C GLU A 454 -29.03 -30.96 8.80
N THR A 455 -27.86 -30.60 8.25
CA THR A 455 -27.15 -31.40 7.22
C THR A 455 -25.64 -31.34 7.48
N PRO A 456 -24.88 -32.44 7.36
CA PRO A 456 -23.45 -32.46 7.67
C PRO A 456 -22.64 -32.01 6.45
N VAL A 457 -22.15 -30.78 6.44
CA VAL A 457 -21.21 -30.31 5.41
C VAL A 457 -19.79 -30.44 5.95
N GLN A 458 -19.04 -31.32 5.29
CA GLN A 458 -17.61 -31.54 5.46
C GLN A 458 -16.83 -30.21 5.41
N LEU A 459 -15.85 -30.10 6.31
CA LEU A 459 -14.83 -29.07 6.36
C LEU A 459 -14.11 -28.94 5.01
N ASN A 460 -14.42 -27.90 4.24
CA ASN A 460 -13.53 -27.37 3.21
C ASN A 460 -13.14 -25.94 3.59
N LEU A 461 -11.92 -25.80 4.10
CA LEU A 461 -11.20 -24.53 4.04
C LEU A 461 -10.93 -24.19 2.56
N PHE A 462 -10.99 -22.90 2.25
CA PHE A 462 -10.67 -22.26 0.98
C PHE A 462 -11.82 -22.20 -0.03
N ASP A 463 -12.55 -21.08 -0.01
CA ASP A 463 -13.03 -20.50 -1.26
C ASP A 463 -12.93 -18.97 -1.21
N ILE A 464 -12.08 -18.43 -2.09
CA ILE A 464 -11.95 -17.00 -2.41
C ILE A 464 -12.03 -16.94 -3.93
N SER A 465 -13.25 -16.87 -4.46
CA SER A 465 -13.53 -16.37 -5.79
C SER A 465 -14.99 -15.98 -5.84
N GLU A 466 -15.28 -14.69 -5.99
CA GLU A 466 -16.15 -14.17 -7.05
C GLU A 466 -16.40 -12.67 -6.87
N LEU A 467 -15.81 -11.91 -7.79
CA LEU A 467 -16.19 -10.56 -8.19
C LEU A 467 -16.36 -10.61 -9.72
N THR A 468 -17.21 -9.72 -10.23
CA THR A 468 -17.64 -9.51 -11.64
C THR A 468 -18.83 -10.38 -12.04
N THR A 469 -19.97 -9.82 -12.47
CA THR A 469 -20.19 -9.05 -13.72
C THR A 469 -21.37 -8.06 -13.54
N GLU A 470 -21.24 -6.79 -13.98
CA GLU A 470 -21.76 -6.19 -15.22
C GLU A 470 -22.96 -5.26 -15.02
N THR A 471 -22.79 -4.03 -15.51
CA THR A 471 -23.78 -2.95 -15.60
C THR A 471 -24.52 -2.99 -16.94
N LYS A 472 -25.83 -2.71 -16.93
CA LYS A 472 -26.53 -2.07 -18.06
C LYS A 472 -27.47 -0.94 -17.60
N PRO A 473 -27.72 0.10 -18.43
CA PRO A 473 -28.25 1.39 -17.99
C PRO A 473 -29.77 1.51 -18.21
N LYS A 474 -30.46 2.28 -17.37
CA LYS A 474 -31.79 2.83 -17.68
C LYS A 474 -31.97 4.28 -17.19
N THR A 475 -32.13 5.14 -18.19
CA THR A 475 -33.11 6.23 -18.37
C THR A 475 -33.22 7.43 -17.42
N LYS A 476 -33.27 8.59 -18.08
CA LYS A 476 -33.53 9.97 -17.62
C LYS A 476 -34.81 10.10 -16.77
N ARG A 477 -34.75 10.98 -15.76
CA ARG A 477 -35.84 11.93 -15.48
C ARG A 477 -35.30 13.19 -14.80
N ALA A 478 -35.71 14.34 -15.34
CA ALA A 478 -35.42 15.67 -14.84
C ALA A 478 -36.19 15.97 -13.55
N LYS A 479 -35.62 16.79 -12.67
CA LYS A 479 -36.37 17.76 -11.87
C LYS A 479 -35.48 18.93 -11.43
N ARG A 480 -36.13 20.10 -11.43
CA ARG A 480 -35.63 21.47 -11.36
C ARG A 480 -35.17 21.91 -9.96
N THR A 481 -34.29 22.92 -9.98
CA THR A 481 -34.16 24.07 -9.05
C THR A 481 -33.91 23.84 -7.56
N LYS A 482 -32.80 24.40 -7.04
CA LYS A 482 -32.85 25.72 -6.36
C LYS A 482 -31.45 26.34 -6.28
N GLN A 483 -31.43 27.59 -6.69
CA GLN A 483 -30.35 28.56 -6.61
C GLN A 483 -30.22 29.00 -5.14
N PHE A 484 -29.04 28.88 -4.54
CA PHE A 484 -28.68 29.61 -3.33
C PHE A 484 -27.21 30.01 -3.43
N ASP A 485 -27.02 31.32 -3.55
CA ASP A 485 -25.75 31.98 -3.42
C ASP A 485 -25.25 31.95 -1.96
N SER A 486 -23.93 32.07 -1.83
CA SER A 486 -23.16 32.58 -0.67
C SER A 486 -22.68 31.60 0.43
N PHE A 487 -21.35 31.50 0.48
CA PHE A 487 -20.42 31.38 1.63
C PHE A 487 -20.28 30.08 2.46
N ASP A 488 -19.06 29.52 2.40
CA ASP A 488 -18.27 28.81 3.43
C ASP A 488 -18.89 27.65 4.27
N GLY A 489 -19.90 26.94 3.77
CA GLY A 489 -20.43 25.71 4.41
C GLY A 489 -19.79 24.38 3.97
N GLU A 490 -19.27 24.28 2.73
CA GLU A 490 -18.89 22.99 2.14
C GLU A 490 -17.49 22.46 2.52
N GLN A 491 -16.66 23.24 3.22
CA GLN A 491 -15.30 22.80 3.59
C GLN A 491 -15.27 21.75 4.72
N LEU A 492 -16.41 21.51 5.38
CA LEU A 492 -16.54 20.65 6.55
C LEU A 492 -17.33 19.36 6.30
N SER A 493 -17.99 19.21 5.14
CA SER A 493 -18.79 18.01 4.80
C SER A 493 -17.94 16.80 4.37
N LEU A 494 -16.61 16.96 4.30
CA LEU A 494 -15.64 15.91 3.99
C LEU A 494 -14.97 15.31 5.25
N PHE A 495 -15.47 15.62 6.46
CA PHE A 495 -14.99 15.09 7.74
C PHE A 495 -16.11 14.53 8.64
#